data_AF-A0A0C3F5Y1-F1
#
_entry.id   AF-A0A0C3F5Y1-F1
#
_cell.length_a   1.000
_cell.length_b   1.000
_cell.length_c   1.000
_cell.angle_alpha   90.00
_cell.angle_beta   90.00
_cell.angle_gamma   90.00
#
_symmetry.space_group_name_H-M   'P 1'
#
loop_
_entity.id
_entity.type
_entity.pdbx_description
1 polymer ?
#
loop_
_entity_poly.entity_id
_entity_poly.type
_entity_poly.pdbx_seq_one_letter_code
_entity_poly.pdbx_strand_id
1 'polypeptide(L)'
;DESRDLIQRYLSANPDPTNNNVIGYNNKRCWPRDCRMRLIKHDVNLGRAVFWNVKQSLPRSLTTIEWEDTFVSVCSQNNPQLLFSMCGFEVRILPKIRTMGGEQFSLKDAVWNLTNEQTKERTAQAFLRVSDDGVQQFNNRIRQVLMSSGSTTFSKIVNKWNTALIGLMTYYRKAVIHELLDSLVK
;
A
#
# COMPACT_ATOMS: atom_id res chain seq x y z
N ASP A 1 6.84 -23.39 -12.34
CA ASP A 1 8.08 -24.06 -11.89
C ASP A 1 9.13 -23.10 -11.36
N GLU A 2 9.36 -21.96 -11.99
CA GLU A 2 10.30 -20.92 -11.49
C GLU A 2 10.05 -20.50 -10.05
N SER A 3 8.78 -20.27 -9.67
CA SER A 3 8.43 -19.91 -8.28
C SER A 3 8.78 -21.00 -7.27
N ARG A 4 8.70 -22.28 -7.65
CA ARG A 4 9.07 -23.41 -6.79
C ARG A 4 10.58 -23.53 -6.65
N ASP A 5 11.31 -23.40 -7.76
CA ASP A 5 12.78 -23.41 -7.75
C ASP A 5 13.35 -22.25 -6.90
N LEU A 6 12.79 -21.03 -7.05
CA LEU A 6 13.21 -19.88 -6.25
C LEU A 6 13.00 -20.10 -4.75
N ILE A 7 11.84 -20.64 -4.35
CA ILE A 7 11.57 -20.99 -2.96
C ILE A 7 12.54 -22.08 -2.46
N GLN A 8 12.83 -23.08 -3.29
CA GLN A 8 13.74 -24.16 -2.91
C GLN A 8 15.16 -23.64 -2.67
N ARG A 9 15.67 -22.75 -3.53
CA ARG A 9 16.97 -22.08 -3.33
C ARG A 9 16.99 -21.21 -2.07
N TYR A 10 15.89 -20.52 -1.78
CA TYR A 10 15.78 -19.72 -0.57
C TYR A 10 15.79 -20.59 0.71
N LEU A 11 15.02 -21.68 0.73
CA LEU A 11 14.90 -22.58 1.88
C LEU A 11 16.14 -23.46 2.08
N SER A 12 16.92 -23.73 1.03
CA SER A 12 18.21 -24.41 1.19
C SER A 12 19.26 -23.52 1.86
N ALA A 13 19.25 -22.22 1.58
CA ALA A 13 20.11 -21.24 2.23
C ALA A 13 19.61 -20.82 3.63
N ASN A 14 18.30 -20.80 3.85
CA ASN A 14 17.65 -20.41 5.10
C ASN A 14 16.58 -21.45 5.49
N PRO A 15 16.95 -22.54 6.16
CA PRO A 15 16.01 -23.57 6.55
C PRO A 15 15.04 -23.06 7.63
N ASP A 16 13.74 -23.26 7.40
CA ASP A 16 12.66 -22.89 8.35
C ASP A 16 11.83 -24.13 8.76
N PRO A 17 12.31 -24.94 9.73
CA PRO A 17 11.62 -26.15 10.15
C PRO A 17 10.35 -25.88 10.99
N THR A 18 10.24 -24.70 11.62
CA THR A 18 9.15 -24.34 12.53
C THR A 18 8.08 -23.45 11.89
N ASN A 19 8.18 -23.15 10.59
CA ASN A 19 7.29 -22.23 9.85
C ASN A 19 7.29 -20.80 10.42
N ASN A 20 8.42 -20.34 10.93
CA ASN A 20 8.58 -18.99 11.47
C ASN A 20 8.53 -17.90 10.40
N ASN A 21 8.66 -18.23 9.10
CA ASN A 21 8.62 -17.24 8.01
C ASN A 21 7.34 -16.42 7.96
N VAL A 22 6.23 -16.96 8.49
CA VAL A 22 4.93 -16.26 8.60
C VAL A 22 4.99 -15.17 9.67
N ILE A 23 5.78 -15.39 10.72
CA ILE A 23 5.98 -14.44 11.81
C ILE A 23 6.83 -13.27 11.29
N GLY A 24 6.38 -12.05 11.53
CA GLY A 24 7.07 -10.85 11.04
C GLY A 24 6.92 -10.57 9.54
N TYR A 25 5.93 -11.19 8.86
CA TYR A 25 5.58 -10.78 7.51
C TYR A 25 4.74 -9.51 7.54
N ASN A 26 5.28 -8.42 6.98
CA ASN A 26 4.62 -7.12 6.96
C ASN A 26 3.34 -7.17 6.12
N ASN A 27 2.26 -6.59 6.65
CA ASN A 27 0.97 -6.52 5.95
C ASN A 27 0.31 -5.16 6.14
N LYS A 28 -0.46 -4.75 5.13
CA LYS A 28 -1.10 -3.45 5.04
C LYS A 28 -2.35 -3.40 5.91
N ARG A 29 -2.23 -2.86 7.12
CA ARG A 29 -3.30 -2.80 8.14
C ARG A 29 -4.41 -1.78 7.84
N CYS A 30 -4.13 -0.84 6.95
CA CYS A 30 -5.08 0.09 6.35
C CYS A 30 -6.28 -0.62 5.71
N TRP A 31 -6.08 -1.74 4.99
CA TRP A 31 -7.18 -2.44 4.34
C TRP A 31 -7.99 -3.29 5.34
N PRO A 32 -9.28 -3.55 5.11
CA PRO A 32 -10.05 -4.53 5.87
C PRO A 32 -9.40 -5.92 5.83
N ARG A 33 -9.62 -6.78 6.84
CA ARG A 33 -8.95 -8.09 6.94
C ARG A 33 -9.12 -8.97 5.71
N ASP A 34 -10.32 -9.00 5.13
CA ASP A 34 -10.62 -9.78 3.92
C ASP A 34 -9.94 -9.24 2.66
N CYS A 35 -9.57 -7.96 2.72
CA CYS A 35 -8.92 -7.18 1.68
C CYS A 35 -7.40 -7.09 1.87
N ARG A 36 -6.80 -7.93 2.72
CA ARG A 36 -5.35 -8.02 2.92
C ARG A 36 -4.80 -9.26 2.22
N MET A 37 -3.49 -9.28 2.02
CA MET A 37 -2.82 -10.52 1.62
C MET A 37 -2.98 -11.56 2.73
N ARG A 38 -3.53 -12.72 2.38
CA ARG A 38 -3.60 -13.90 3.25
C ARG A 38 -2.22 -14.51 3.37
N LEU A 39 -1.81 -14.79 4.60
CA LEU A 39 -0.49 -15.33 4.90
C LEU A 39 -0.52 -16.85 4.76
N ILE A 40 -0.27 -17.32 3.55
CA ILE A 40 -0.19 -18.75 3.22
C ILE A 40 1.28 -19.12 3.06
N LYS A 41 1.69 -20.27 3.60
CA LYS A 41 3.09 -20.70 3.61
C LYS A 41 3.79 -20.56 2.25
N HIS A 42 3.14 -20.99 1.17
CA HIS A 42 3.69 -20.87 -0.18
C HIS A 42 3.95 -19.41 -0.58
N ASP A 43 2.96 -18.54 -0.40
CA ASP A 43 3.03 -17.12 -0.82
C ASP A 43 4.01 -16.33 0.07
N VAL A 44 4.04 -16.61 1.37
CA VAL A 44 4.98 -16.02 2.33
C VAL A 44 6.41 -16.40 1.96
N ASN A 45 6.66 -17.69 1.70
CA ASN A 45 7.97 -18.15 1.28
C ASN A 45 8.38 -17.57 -0.08
N LEU A 46 7.45 -17.43 -1.02
CA LEU A 46 7.71 -16.78 -2.30
C LEU A 46 8.11 -15.32 -2.10
N GLY A 47 7.36 -14.56 -1.29
CA GLY A 47 7.66 -13.15 -1.01
C GLY A 47 9.04 -12.97 -0.35
N ARG A 48 9.38 -13.82 0.61
CA ARG A 48 10.70 -13.86 1.26
C ARG A 48 11.81 -14.23 0.29
N ALA A 49 11.59 -15.23 -0.57
CA ALA A 49 12.57 -15.70 -1.54
C ALA A 49 12.87 -14.64 -2.60
N VAL A 50 11.85 -13.94 -3.11
CA VAL A 50 12.02 -12.80 -4.03
C VAL A 50 12.81 -11.68 -3.37
N PHE A 51 12.43 -11.29 -2.15
CA PHE A 51 13.18 -10.27 -1.41
C PHE A 51 14.64 -10.65 -1.18
N TRP A 52 14.89 -11.91 -0.79
CA TRP A 52 16.24 -12.42 -0.57
C TRP A 52 17.08 -12.36 -1.84
N ASN A 53 16.51 -12.76 -2.99
CA ASN A 53 17.19 -12.69 -4.28
C ASN A 53 17.51 -11.23 -4.69
N VAL A 54 16.58 -10.31 -4.51
CA VAL A 54 16.80 -8.87 -4.77
C VAL A 54 17.87 -8.31 -3.83
N LYS A 55 17.84 -8.66 -2.54
CA LYS A 55 18.83 -8.23 -1.55
C LYS A 55 20.23 -8.75 -1.87
N GLN A 56 20.36 -9.96 -2.40
CA GLN A 56 21.64 -10.53 -2.79
C GLN A 56 22.24 -9.92 -4.06
N SER A 57 21.39 -9.37 -4.93
CA SER A 57 21.83 -8.68 -6.14
C SER A 57 22.53 -7.35 -5.85
N LEU A 58 22.44 -6.85 -4.60
CA LEU A 58 23.00 -5.56 -4.19
C LEU A 58 24.27 -5.75 -3.34
N PRO A 59 25.42 -5.19 -3.75
CA PRO A 59 26.61 -5.15 -2.91
C PRO A 59 26.35 -4.33 -1.65
N ARG A 60 26.57 -4.94 -0.48
CA ARG A 60 26.36 -4.29 0.83
C ARG A 60 27.22 -3.04 1.05
N SER A 61 28.31 -2.90 0.30
CA SER A 61 29.19 -1.71 0.33
C SER A 61 28.54 -0.46 -0.26
N LEU A 62 27.53 -0.61 -1.13
CA LEU A 62 26.83 0.50 -1.77
C LEU A 62 25.55 0.85 -1.02
N THR A 63 24.68 -0.13 -0.84
CA THR A 63 23.40 0.04 -0.18
C THR A 63 22.88 -1.31 0.32
N THR A 64 21.92 -1.29 1.24
CA THR A 64 21.22 -2.48 1.68
C THR A 64 19.73 -2.22 1.77
N ILE A 65 18.96 -3.30 1.68
CA ILE A 65 17.51 -3.26 1.83
C ILE A 65 17.16 -4.10 3.05
N GLU A 66 16.39 -3.51 3.96
CA GLU A 66 15.92 -4.16 5.18
C GLU A 66 14.49 -4.68 5.01
N TRP A 67 14.19 -5.80 5.67
CA TRP A 67 12.86 -6.38 5.57
C TRP A 67 11.82 -5.53 6.32
N GLU A 68 12.21 -4.93 7.44
CA GLU A 68 11.32 -4.17 8.31
C GLU A 68 10.67 -2.99 7.58
N ASP A 69 11.44 -2.33 6.70
CA ASP A 69 10.99 -1.20 5.90
C ASP A 69 10.38 -1.59 4.53
N THR A 70 10.34 -2.89 4.21
CA THR A 70 9.83 -3.36 2.92
C THR A 70 8.52 -4.12 3.04
N PHE A 71 7.79 -4.09 1.94
CA PHE A 71 6.52 -4.80 1.81
C PHE A 71 6.50 -5.54 0.48
N VAL A 72 6.19 -6.83 0.54
CA VAL A 72 6.04 -7.70 -0.64
C VAL A 72 4.63 -8.24 -0.67
N SER A 73 3.90 -7.99 -1.76
CA SER A 73 2.58 -8.56 -2.00
C SER A 73 2.65 -9.64 -3.06
N VAL A 74 2.01 -10.78 -2.81
CA VAL A 74 1.95 -11.91 -3.73
C VAL A 74 0.51 -12.11 -4.19
N CYS A 75 0.30 -12.04 -5.50
CA CYS A 75 -0.96 -12.43 -6.14
C CYS A 75 -0.87 -13.90 -6.56
N SER A 76 -1.67 -14.75 -5.93
CA SER A 76 -1.63 -16.22 -6.10
C SER A 76 -3.05 -16.76 -6.30
N GLN A 77 -3.24 -18.07 -6.46
CA GLN A 77 -4.59 -18.64 -6.54
C GLN A 77 -5.43 -18.34 -5.28
N ASN A 78 -4.78 -18.26 -4.12
CA ASN A 78 -5.46 -18.02 -2.84
C ASN A 78 -5.55 -16.53 -2.47
N ASN A 79 -4.72 -15.69 -3.12
CA ASN A 79 -4.66 -14.25 -2.93
C ASN A 79 -5.09 -13.55 -4.23
N PRO A 80 -6.37 -13.13 -4.35
CA PRO A 80 -6.90 -12.61 -5.61
C PRO A 80 -6.44 -11.19 -5.94
N GLN A 81 -5.91 -10.47 -4.95
CA GLN A 81 -5.61 -9.04 -5.01
C GLN A 81 -4.12 -8.78 -4.87
N LEU A 82 -3.66 -7.71 -5.52
CA LEU A 82 -2.31 -7.18 -5.41
C LEU A 82 -2.33 -5.87 -4.63
N LEU A 83 -1.46 -5.75 -3.64
CA LEU A 83 -1.33 -4.56 -2.79
C LEU A 83 0.02 -3.90 -3.05
N PHE A 84 0.04 -2.58 -3.16
CA PHE A 84 1.29 -1.82 -3.14
C PHE A 84 1.04 -0.40 -2.63
N SER A 85 2.12 0.30 -2.36
CA SER A 85 2.08 1.73 -2.05
C SER A 85 3.09 2.46 -2.90
N MET A 86 2.68 3.61 -3.43
CA MET A 86 3.52 4.43 -4.30
C MET A 86 3.14 5.90 -4.11
N CYS A 87 4.14 6.77 -3.93
CA CYS A 87 3.95 8.21 -3.84
C CYS A 87 2.89 8.62 -2.80
N GLY A 88 2.87 7.97 -1.63
CA GLY A 88 1.89 8.25 -0.58
C GLY A 88 0.47 7.72 -0.85
N PHE A 89 0.22 7.07 -1.99
CA PHE A 89 -1.00 6.32 -2.25
C PHE A 89 -0.84 4.87 -1.82
N GLU A 90 -1.90 4.29 -1.29
CA GLU A 90 -2.05 2.86 -1.12
C GLU A 90 -3.07 2.34 -2.11
N VAL A 91 -2.64 1.34 -2.89
CA VAL A 91 -3.39 0.85 -4.04
C VAL A 91 -3.61 -0.64 -3.87
N ARG A 92 -4.86 -1.04 -4.10
CA ARG A 92 -5.28 -2.43 -4.16
C ARG A 92 -5.85 -2.72 -5.54
N ILE A 93 -5.20 -3.60 -6.30
CA ILE A 93 -5.70 -4.03 -7.62
C ILE A 93 -6.43 -5.36 -7.46
N LEU A 94 -7.66 -5.40 -7.95
CA LEU A 94 -8.49 -6.61 -8.02
C LEU A 94 -8.88 -6.89 -9.49
N PRO A 95 -8.41 -8.00 -10.07
CA PRO A 95 -8.84 -8.44 -11.39
C PRO A 95 -10.30 -8.89 -11.40
N LYS A 96 -11.06 -8.50 -12.43
CA LYS A 96 -12.48 -8.84 -12.60
C LYS A 96 -12.75 -10.35 -12.59
N ILE A 97 -11.83 -11.12 -13.18
CA ILE A 97 -11.93 -12.59 -13.26
C ILE A 97 -11.87 -13.29 -11.90
N ARG A 98 -11.42 -12.61 -10.84
CA ARG A 98 -11.22 -13.19 -9.50
C ARG A 98 -12.22 -12.68 -8.47
N THR A 99 -13.24 -11.94 -8.91
CA THR A 99 -14.31 -11.44 -8.04
C THR A 99 -15.26 -12.60 -7.67
N MET A 100 -14.84 -13.44 -6.72
CA MET A 100 -15.58 -14.63 -6.26
C MET A 100 -16.74 -14.32 -5.28
N GLY A 101 -17.11 -13.05 -5.10
CA GLY A 101 -18.02 -12.64 -4.02
C GLY A 101 -19.05 -11.58 -4.37
N GLY A 102 -19.32 -11.30 -5.65
CA GLY A 102 -20.39 -10.38 -6.02
C GLY A 102 -20.24 -8.95 -5.47
N GLU A 103 -19.02 -8.50 -5.12
CA GLU A 103 -18.72 -7.06 -5.09
C GLU A 103 -18.95 -6.56 -6.52
N GLN A 104 -20.20 -6.17 -6.79
CA GLN A 104 -20.57 -5.49 -8.00
C GLN A 104 -19.64 -4.30 -8.16
N PHE A 105 -19.37 -3.95 -9.41
CA PHE A 105 -18.71 -2.71 -9.81
C PHE A 105 -19.54 -1.53 -9.32
N SER A 106 -19.51 -1.27 -8.01
CA SER A 106 -20.05 -0.08 -7.42
C SER A 106 -19.14 1.03 -7.93
N LEU A 107 -19.72 1.94 -8.71
CA LEU A 107 -19.09 3.19 -9.12
C LEU A 107 -18.88 4.04 -7.86
N LYS A 108 -17.91 3.67 -7.03
CA LYS A 108 -17.42 4.49 -5.94
C LYS A 108 -16.38 5.45 -6.52
N ASP A 109 -16.45 6.71 -6.14
CA ASP A 109 -15.59 7.76 -6.67
C ASP A 109 -14.08 7.53 -6.45
N ALA A 110 -13.71 6.70 -5.46
CA ALA A 110 -12.33 6.35 -5.11
C ALA A 110 -11.77 5.10 -5.81
N VAL A 111 -12.34 4.70 -6.96
CA VAL A 111 -11.92 3.51 -7.71
C VAL A 111 -11.53 3.87 -9.14
N TRP A 112 -10.35 3.40 -9.57
CA TRP A 112 -9.92 3.45 -10.97
C TRP A 112 -10.28 2.14 -11.67
N ASN A 113 -10.99 2.24 -12.79
CA ASN A 113 -11.25 1.09 -13.65
C ASN A 113 -10.12 0.98 -14.68
N LEU A 114 -9.32 -0.08 -14.56
CA LEU A 114 -8.20 -0.34 -15.46
C LEU A 114 -8.71 -1.02 -16.73
N THR A 115 -8.39 -0.43 -17.87
CA THR A 115 -8.77 -0.94 -19.20
C THR A 115 -7.59 -1.64 -19.84
N ASN A 116 -7.82 -2.83 -20.40
CA ASN A 116 -6.85 -3.47 -21.26
C ASN A 116 -6.73 -2.67 -22.56
N GLU A 117 -5.50 -2.35 -22.95
CA GLU A 117 -5.23 -1.55 -24.15
C GLU A 117 -5.65 -2.26 -25.44
N GLN A 118 -5.54 -3.59 -25.51
CA GLN A 118 -5.85 -4.34 -26.73
C GLN A 118 -7.35 -4.56 -26.90
N THR A 119 -8.03 -5.06 -25.86
CA THR A 119 -9.47 -5.37 -25.94
C THR A 119 -10.36 -4.18 -25.63
N LYS A 120 -9.80 -3.09 -25.08
CA LYS A 120 -10.52 -1.91 -24.56
C LYS A 120 -11.52 -2.24 -23.45
N GLU A 121 -11.51 -3.46 -22.92
CA GLU A 121 -12.38 -3.88 -21.83
C GLU A 121 -11.81 -3.50 -20.47
N ARG A 122 -12.70 -3.26 -19.50
CA ARG A 122 -12.32 -3.05 -18.10
C ARG A 122 -12.00 -4.40 -17.46
N THR A 123 -10.72 -4.66 -17.22
CA THR A 123 -10.22 -5.97 -16.75
C THR A 123 -9.91 -6.01 -15.26
N ALA A 124 -9.63 -4.86 -14.64
CA ALA A 124 -9.32 -4.77 -13.21
C ALA A 124 -9.82 -3.46 -12.61
N GLN A 125 -9.96 -3.46 -11.28
CA GLN A 125 -10.26 -2.27 -10.50
C GLN A 125 -9.11 -1.98 -9.55
N ALA A 126 -8.69 -0.73 -9.47
CA ALA A 126 -7.71 -0.24 -8.51
C ALA A 126 -8.43 0.64 -7.47
N PHE A 127 -8.46 0.17 -6.23
CA PHE A 127 -8.97 0.92 -5.10
C PHE A 127 -7.84 1.77 -4.54
N LEU A 128 -8.14 3.04 -4.29
CA LEU A 128 -7.15 4.03 -3.84
C LEU A 128 -7.46 4.48 -2.44
N ARG A 129 -6.39 4.72 -1.69
CA ARG A 129 -6.43 5.27 -0.35
C ARG A 129 -5.20 6.13 -0.11
N VAL A 130 -5.31 7.13 0.76
CA VAL A 130 -4.15 7.87 1.28
C VAL A 130 -3.39 6.98 2.27
N SER A 131 -2.06 6.90 2.13
CA SER A 131 -1.23 6.19 3.09
C SER A 131 -1.29 6.82 4.49
N ASP A 132 -1.16 5.99 5.52
CA ASP A 132 -1.19 6.46 6.92
C ASP A 132 -0.07 7.49 7.19
N ASP A 133 1.10 7.33 6.57
CA ASP A 133 2.20 8.30 6.62
C ASP A 133 1.80 9.65 5.98
N GLY A 134 1.13 9.63 4.82
CA GLY A 134 0.61 10.83 4.19
C GLY A 134 -0.40 11.58 5.07
N VAL A 135 -1.26 10.86 5.80
CA VAL A 135 -2.19 11.45 6.78
C VAL A 135 -1.42 12.05 7.97
N GLN A 136 -0.41 11.35 8.47
CA GLN A 136 0.40 11.81 9.59
C GLN A 136 1.22 13.06 9.24
N GLN A 137 1.80 13.12 8.04
CA GLN A 137 2.52 14.29 7.54
C GLN A 137 1.61 15.53 7.46
N PHE A 138 0.37 15.36 6.98
CA PHE A 138 -0.62 16.44 6.97
C PHE A 138 -0.94 16.91 8.38
N ASN A 139 -1.22 16.00 9.31
CA ASN A 139 -1.50 16.34 10.71
C ASN A 139 -0.34 17.07 11.38
N ASN A 140 0.89 16.62 11.13
CA ASN A 140 2.09 17.29 11.64
C ASN A 140 2.26 18.69 11.05
N ARG A 141 1.92 18.88 9.76
CA ARG A 141 1.91 20.20 9.13
C ARG A 141 0.90 21.13 9.79
N ILE A 142 -0.30 20.66 10.09
CA ILE A 142 -1.31 21.45 10.80
C ILE A 142 -0.85 21.80 12.21
N ARG A 143 -0.30 20.84 12.97
CA ARG A 143 0.28 21.10 14.29
C ARG A 143 1.35 22.18 14.23
N GLN A 144 2.22 22.14 13.22
CA GLN A 144 3.25 23.17 13.00
C GLN A 144 2.62 24.55 12.72
N VAL A 145 1.54 24.63 11.94
CA VAL A 145 0.82 25.88 11.71
C VAL A 145 0.31 26.42 13.03
N LEU A 146 -0.35 25.60 13.86
CA LEU A 146 -0.89 26.03 15.16
C LEU A 146 0.22 26.47 16.14
N MET A 147 1.29 25.69 16.27
CA MET A 147 2.41 26.02 17.17
C MET A 147 3.14 27.31 16.76
N SER A 148 3.21 27.62 15.46
CA SER A 148 3.86 28.83 14.94
C SER A 148 2.98 30.08 14.92
N SER A 149 1.72 29.98 15.38
CA SER A 149 0.72 31.05 15.19
C SER A 149 0.58 32.03 16.35
N GLY A 150 1.45 31.95 17.38
CA GLY A 150 1.34 32.65 18.68
C GLY A 150 0.75 34.07 18.68
N SER A 151 1.35 35.02 17.94
CA SER A 151 0.85 36.41 17.83
C SER A 151 0.56 36.83 16.38
N THR A 152 0.17 35.87 15.54
CA THR A 152 -0.15 36.14 14.12
C THR A 152 -1.62 36.47 13.92
N THR A 153 -1.95 37.26 12.90
CA THR A 153 -3.34 37.60 12.57
C THR A 153 -4.12 36.37 12.12
N PHE A 154 -5.41 36.29 12.46
CA PHE A 154 -6.28 35.16 12.08
C PHE A 154 -6.25 34.87 10.58
N SER A 155 -6.22 35.91 9.73
CA SER A 155 -6.12 35.76 8.28
C SER A 155 -4.85 35.01 7.84
N LYS A 156 -3.70 35.20 8.52
CA LYS A 156 -2.47 34.46 8.20
C LYS A 156 -2.58 32.98 8.56
N ILE A 157 -3.27 32.65 9.64
CA ILE A 157 -3.53 31.26 10.06
C ILE A 157 -4.43 30.58 9.02
N VAL A 158 -5.53 31.22 8.64
CA VAL A 158 -6.46 30.72 7.62
C VAL A 158 -5.75 30.52 6.27
N ASN A 159 -4.90 31.46 5.85
CA ASN A 159 -4.15 31.31 4.60
C ASN A 159 -3.21 30.09 4.62
N LYS A 160 -2.48 29.86 5.73
CA LYS A 160 -1.62 28.67 5.87
C LYS A 160 -2.43 27.37 5.84
N TRP A 161 -3.60 27.35 6.51
CA TRP A 161 -4.52 26.22 6.47
C TRP A 161 -5.01 25.96 5.04
N ASN A 162 -5.46 26.99 4.33
CA ASN A 162 -5.94 26.87 2.95
C ASN A 162 -4.86 26.32 2.02
N THR A 163 -3.61 26.80 2.12
CA THR A 163 -2.51 26.24 1.32
C THR A 163 -2.26 24.76 1.63
N ALA A 164 -2.26 24.37 2.90
CA ALA A 164 -2.07 22.96 3.29
C ALA A 164 -3.22 22.07 2.78
N LEU A 165 -4.46 22.51 2.94
CA LEU A 165 -5.66 21.80 2.50
C LEU A 165 -5.71 21.68 0.98
N ILE A 166 -5.45 22.75 0.24
CA ILE A 166 -5.39 22.74 -1.23
C ILE A 166 -4.30 21.77 -1.68
N GLY A 167 -3.11 21.77 -1.08
CA GLY A 167 -2.04 20.84 -1.41
C GLY A 167 -2.48 19.38 -1.25
N LEU A 168 -3.13 19.05 -0.13
CA LEU A 168 -3.64 17.70 0.13
C LEU A 168 -4.73 17.28 -0.88
N MET A 169 -5.74 18.13 -1.08
CA MET A 169 -6.89 17.84 -1.94
C MET A 169 -6.50 17.76 -3.42
N THR A 170 -5.57 18.61 -3.87
CA THR A 170 -5.11 18.61 -5.27
C THR A 170 -4.20 17.43 -5.59
N TYR A 171 -3.42 16.94 -4.62
CA TYR A 171 -2.57 15.78 -4.76
C TYR A 171 -3.37 14.47 -4.72
N TYR A 172 -4.10 14.21 -3.63
CA TYR A 172 -4.78 12.93 -3.43
C TYR A 172 -6.13 12.83 -4.16
N ARG A 173 -6.78 13.97 -4.47
CA ARG A 173 -8.04 14.08 -5.21
C ARG A 173 -9.08 13.06 -4.72
N LYS A 174 -9.31 12.00 -5.50
CA LYS A 174 -10.33 10.97 -5.28
C LYS A 174 -10.00 10.00 -4.13
N ALA A 175 -8.75 9.95 -3.67
CA ALA A 175 -8.32 9.03 -2.61
C ALA A 175 -8.70 9.48 -1.18
N VAL A 176 -9.17 10.72 -1.00
CA VAL A 176 -9.41 11.37 0.31
C VAL A 176 -10.65 10.81 1.05
N ILE A 177 -11.57 10.16 0.35
CA ILE A 177 -12.97 10.02 0.77
C ILE A 177 -13.19 9.12 2.02
N HIS A 178 -12.31 8.16 2.33
CA HIS A 178 -12.67 7.09 3.29
C HIS A 178 -12.13 7.22 4.72
N GLU A 179 -11.03 7.93 4.97
CA GLU A 179 -10.45 8.03 6.33
C GLU A 179 -9.86 9.40 6.67
N LEU A 180 -9.46 10.17 5.65
CA LEU A 180 -8.93 11.50 5.87
C LEU A 180 -9.99 12.49 6.37
N LEU A 181 -11.28 12.20 6.16
CA LEU A 181 -12.40 13.03 6.61
C LEU A 181 -12.40 13.25 8.12
N ASP A 182 -12.22 12.20 8.93
CA ASP A 182 -12.18 12.34 10.39
C ASP A 182 -11.00 13.20 10.85
N SER A 183 -9.88 13.13 10.12
CA SER A 183 -8.69 13.93 10.41
C SER A 183 -8.81 15.38 9.92
N LEU A 184 -9.67 15.64 8.93
CA LEU A 184 -9.96 16.99 8.42
C LEU A 184 -10.98 17.74 9.29
N VAL A 185 -11.87 17.00 9.96
CA VAL A 185 -12.89 17.57 10.85
C VAL A 185 -12.32 17.92 12.23
N LYS A 186 -11.30 17.19 12.68
CA LYS A 186 -10.58 17.44 13.96
C LYS A 186 -9.61 18.61 13.85
#